data_AF-A0A0L7N2K4-F1
#
_entry.id   AF-A0A0L7N2K4-F1
#
_cell.length_a   1.000
_cell.length_b   1.000
_cell.length_c   1.000
_cell.angle_alpha   90.00
_cell.angle_beta   90.00
_cell.angle_gamma   90.00
#
_symmetry.space_group_name_H-M   'P 1'
#
loop_
_entity.id
_entity.type
_entity.pdbx_description
1 polymer ?
#
loop_
_entity_poly.entity_id
_entity_poly.type
_entity_poly.pdbx_seq_one_letter_code
_entity_poly.pdbx_strand_id
1 'polypeptide(L)'
;MLAWRRAKTTFPSRARLALRDAIAAALASMLAWVIAQQLWGHPKPAFAVVTAVICLAPGLPSHLKQARSLLIGCTLGIVIGDLLWQLPEQHLLLRMSLGAFLSILLGAIIGPAPVVPIQAGVSVILVLVLGPSMAGGARLLDVTVGAAVGLIFSQVLLTSNPIKDMGRAASIFLKQLANGLDLILKACQQQKADAAETALGQLSLAHESLAALRAAVGQAHSSRRWSLRGRLNAERLAFVTRRYDRHAVRVYATALLLAESLNRATAHTRMPPPAAIADYCRWLTHACLDLANQPTVVALKADDPLATMDSCPASPAPTEVLQPEWLLVHENAQQLERALRALIGSRDA
;
A
#
# COMPACT_ATOMS: atom_id res chain seq x y z
N MET A 1 24.49 8.97 -16.38
CA MET A 1 24.94 7.61 -15.97
C MET A 1 24.28 7.04 -14.70
N LEU A 2 23.71 7.84 -13.79
CA LEU A 2 23.06 7.35 -12.56
C LEU A 2 21.70 6.63 -12.78
N ALA A 3 20.95 7.01 -13.82
CA ALA A 3 19.68 6.35 -14.17
C ALA A 3 19.88 4.89 -14.65
N TRP A 4 21.01 4.60 -15.31
CA TRP A 4 21.31 3.27 -15.86
C TRP A 4 21.78 2.27 -14.79
N ARG A 5 22.44 2.74 -13.72
CA ARG A 5 22.81 1.90 -12.57
C ARG A 5 21.64 1.56 -11.65
N ARG A 6 20.63 2.44 -11.51
CA ARG A 6 19.36 2.09 -10.84
C ARG A 6 18.55 1.05 -11.61
N ALA A 7 18.59 1.05 -12.94
CA ALA A 7 17.82 0.09 -13.74
C ALA A 7 18.29 -1.37 -13.54
N LYS A 8 19.59 -1.61 -13.32
CA LYS A 8 20.15 -2.96 -13.15
C LYS A 8 19.86 -3.60 -11.79
N THR A 9 19.57 -2.82 -10.74
CA THR A 9 19.27 -3.38 -9.40
C THR A 9 17.78 -3.61 -9.14
N THR A 10 16.87 -2.96 -9.90
CA THR A 10 15.40 -3.15 -9.78
C THR A 10 14.83 -4.21 -10.72
N PHE A 11 15.53 -4.55 -11.81
CA PHE A 11 15.08 -5.56 -12.77
C PHE A 11 14.92 -6.98 -12.18
N PRO A 12 15.88 -7.52 -11.41
CA PRO A 12 15.79 -8.90 -10.91
C PRO A 12 14.71 -9.07 -9.82
N SER A 13 14.37 -8.01 -9.08
CA SER A 13 13.32 -8.07 -8.04
C SER A 13 11.91 -7.98 -8.63
N ARG A 14 11.70 -7.11 -9.63
CA ARG A 14 10.42 -7.03 -10.36
C ARG A 14 10.13 -8.31 -11.15
N ALA A 15 11.14 -8.87 -11.81
CA ALA A 15 11.02 -10.13 -12.56
C ALA A 15 10.64 -11.30 -11.63
N ARG A 16 11.23 -11.39 -10.43
CA ARG A 16 10.96 -12.48 -9.48
C ARG A 16 9.54 -12.43 -8.91
N LEU A 17 9.01 -11.24 -8.59
CA LEU A 17 7.61 -11.09 -8.17
C LEU A 17 6.66 -11.41 -9.33
N ALA A 18 6.91 -10.86 -10.52
CA ALA A 18 6.10 -11.13 -11.70
C ALA A 18 6.09 -12.63 -12.07
N LEU A 19 7.22 -13.34 -11.89
CA LEU A 19 7.31 -14.77 -12.16
C LEU A 19 6.39 -15.59 -11.26
N ARG A 20 6.35 -15.30 -9.96
CA ARG A 20 5.47 -16.00 -9.02
C ARG A 20 4.00 -15.79 -9.39
N ASP A 21 3.62 -14.55 -9.66
CA ASP A 21 2.24 -14.19 -9.97
C ASP A 21 1.82 -14.79 -11.33
N ALA A 22 2.73 -14.82 -12.31
CA ALA A 22 2.50 -15.47 -13.61
C ALA A 22 2.33 -17.00 -13.50
N ILE A 23 3.16 -17.67 -12.69
CA ILE A 23 3.02 -19.12 -12.43
C ILE A 23 1.68 -19.40 -11.75
N ALA A 24 1.30 -18.60 -10.75
CA ALA A 24 0.02 -18.75 -10.08
C ALA A 24 -1.16 -18.56 -11.05
N ALA A 25 -1.11 -17.54 -11.92
CA ALA A 25 -2.13 -17.32 -12.95
C ALA A 25 -2.20 -18.49 -13.94
N ALA A 26 -1.06 -19.02 -14.40
CA ALA A 26 -1.03 -20.15 -15.32
C ALA A 26 -1.63 -21.43 -14.71
N LEU A 27 -1.28 -21.75 -13.45
CA LEU A 27 -1.83 -22.90 -12.73
C LEU A 27 -3.33 -22.72 -12.45
N ALA A 28 -3.76 -21.52 -12.06
CA ALA A 28 -5.17 -21.22 -11.85
C ALA A 28 -5.98 -21.33 -13.14
N SER A 29 -5.44 -20.88 -14.27
CA SER A 29 -6.05 -21.04 -15.59
C SER A 29 -6.21 -22.51 -15.96
N MET A 30 -5.17 -23.32 -15.77
CA MET A 30 -5.24 -24.77 -16.01
C MET A 30 -6.33 -25.41 -15.15
N LEU A 31 -6.39 -25.08 -13.85
CA LEU A 31 -7.40 -25.66 -12.96
C LEU A 31 -8.82 -25.18 -13.30
N ALA A 32 -8.99 -23.90 -13.66
CA ALA A 32 -10.28 -23.35 -14.06
C ALA A 32 -10.84 -24.04 -15.30
N TRP A 33 -9.98 -24.37 -16.28
CA TRP A 33 -10.38 -25.16 -17.44
C TRP A 33 -10.89 -26.54 -17.03
N VAL A 34 -10.10 -27.27 -16.24
CA VAL A 34 -10.45 -28.64 -15.82
C VAL A 34 -11.77 -28.66 -15.04
N ILE A 35 -11.95 -27.73 -14.10
CA ILE A 35 -13.19 -27.62 -13.32
C ILE A 35 -14.37 -27.28 -14.23
N ALA A 36 -14.23 -26.30 -15.12
CA ALA A 36 -15.33 -25.91 -16.00
C ALA A 36 -15.76 -27.05 -16.95
N GLN A 37 -14.79 -27.82 -17.45
CA GLN A 37 -15.06 -28.97 -18.32
C GLN A 37 -15.69 -30.14 -17.55
N GLN A 38 -15.19 -30.48 -16.36
CA GLN A 38 -15.64 -31.64 -15.60
C GLN A 38 -16.97 -31.43 -14.87
N LEU A 39 -17.20 -30.23 -14.31
CA LEU A 39 -18.43 -29.95 -13.55
C LEU A 39 -19.60 -29.56 -14.45
N TRP A 40 -19.34 -28.78 -15.51
CA TRP A 40 -20.40 -28.17 -16.33
C TRP A 40 -20.45 -28.72 -17.76
N GLY A 41 -19.54 -29.62 -18.14
CA GLY A 41 -19.53 -30.25 -19.46
C GLY A 41 -19.20 -29.30 -20.61
N HIS A 42 -18.66 -28.12 -20.33
CA HIS A 42 -18.34 -27.14 -21.35
C HIS A 42 -17.17 -27.63 -22.22
N PRO A 43 -17.31 -27.70 -23.56
CA PRO A 43 -16.29 -28.33 -24.42
C PRO A 43 -15.00 -27.50 -24.52
N LYS A 44 -15.11 -26.17 -24.45
CA LYS A 44 -13.98 -25.22 -24.55
C LYS A 44 -14.20 -24.01 -23.62
N PRO A 45 -13.98 -24.13 -22.30
CA PRO A 45 -14.27 -23.09 -21.31
C PRO A 45 -13.20 -21.97 -21.29
N ALA A 46 -13.04 -21.27 -22.42
CA ALA A 46 -12.03 -20.22 -22.57
C ALA A 46 -12.26 -19.04 -21.60
N PHE A 47 -13.51 -18.74 -21.26
CA PHE A 47 -13.83 -17.64 -20.34
C PHE A 47 -13.40 -17.92 -18.90
N ALA A 48 -13.43 -19.18 -18.46
CA ALA A 48 -12.93 -19.57 -17.14
C ALA A 48 -11.42 -19.33 -17.04
N VAL A 49 -10.68 -19.69 -18.09
CA VAL A 49 -9.23 -19.45 -18.21
C VAL A 49 -8.91 -17.96 -18.18
N VAL A 50 -9.54 -17.17 -19.06
CA VAL A 50 -9.28 -15.73 -19.17
C VAL A 50 -9.63 -15.01 -17.87
N THR A 51 -10.74 -15.39 -17.23
CA THR A 51 -11.15 -14.79 -15.97
C THR A 51 -10.17 -15.08 -14.84
N ALA A 52 -9.64 -16.31 -14.75
CA ALA A 52 -8.61 -16.65 -13.77
C ALA A 52 -7.34 -15.77 -13.96
N VAL A 53 -6.91 -15.54 -15.21
CA VAL A 53 -5.78 -14.65 -15.52
C VAL A 53 -6.07 -13.22 -15.09
N ILE A 54 -7.23 -12.66 -15.45
CA ILE A 54 -7.57 -11.27 -15.13
C ILE A 54 -7.68 -11.08 -13.62
N CYS A 55 -8.23 -12.07 -12.90
CA CYS A 55 -8.35 -12.01 -11.45
C CYS A 55 -6.99 -12.10 -10.75
N LEU A 56 -5.99 -12.77 -11.33
CA LEU A 56 -4.65 -12.97 -10.78
C LEU A 56 -3.56 -12.07 -11.39
N ALA A 57 -3.95 -11.09 -12.20
CA ALA A 57 -2.99 -10.22 -12.88
C ALA A 57 -2.00 -9.57 -11.88
N PRO A 58 -0.70 -9.49 -12.20
CA PRO A 58 0.30 -8.86 -11.33
C PRO A 58 -0.01 -7.38 -11.08
N GLY A 59 0.30 -6.90 -9.88
CA GLY A 59 0.14 -5.48 -9.52
C GLY A 59 -1.28 -5.04 -9.15
N LEU A 60 -2.23 -5.98 -9.05
CA LEU A 60 -3.58 -5.68 -8.55
C LEU A 60 -3.56 -5.32 -7.06
N PRO A 61 -4.24 -4.23 -6.63
CA PRO A 61 -4.32 -3.85 -5.23
C PRO A 61 -5.20 -4.82 -4.41
N SER A 62 -6.14 -5.51 -5.07
CA SER A 62 -6.97 -6.53 -4.44
C SER A 62 -7.58 -7.44 -5.50
N HIS A 63 -7.16 -8.70 -5.51
CA HIS A 63 -7.72 -9.74 -6.39
C HIS A 63 -9.22 -9.96 -6.13
N LEU A 64 -9.69 -9.76 -4.88
CA LEU A 64 -11.11 -9.86 -4.56
C LEU A 64 -11.94 -8.72 -5.16
N LYS A 65 -11.49 -7.47 -5.01
CA LYS A 65 -12.17 -6.35 -5.65
C LYS A 65 -12.17 -6.52 -7.17
N GLN A 66 -11.04 -6.96 -7.73
CA GLN A 66 -10.91 -7.27 -9.15
C GLN A 66 -11.94 -8.31 -9.60
N ALA A 67 -12.01 -9.47 -8.93
CA ALA A 67 -12.95 -10.54 -9.28
C ALA A 67 -14.41 -10.08 -9.21
N ARG A 68 -14.79 -9.35 -8.15
CA ARG A 68 -16.14 -8.81 -8.01
C ARG A 68 -16.46 -7.78 -9.10
N SER A 69 -15.54 -6.86 -9.37
CA SER A 69 -15.70 -5.86 -10.41
C SER A 69 -15.80 -6.50 -11.80
N LEU A 70 -15.00 -7.53 -12.07
CA LEU A 70 -15.09 -8.31 -13.30
C LEU A 70 -16.46 -8.97 -13.45
N LEU A 71 -16.96 -9.64 -12.40
CA LEU A 71 -18.28 -10.28 -12.42
C LEU A 71 -19.40 -9.26 -12.69
N ILE A 72 -19.36 -8.10 -12.02
CA ILE A 72 -20.34 -7.02 -12.24
C ILE A 72 -20.31 -6.56 -13.70
N GLY A 73 -19.12 -6.31 -14.25
CA GLY A 73 -18.96 -5.91 -15.65
C GLY A 73 -19.47 -6.96 -16.63
N CYS A 74 -19.10 -8.23 -16.42
CA CYS A 74 -19.57 -9.34 -17.27
C CYS A 74 -21.10 -9.47 -17.23
N THR A 75 -21.71 -9.49 -16.05
CA THR A 75 -23.17 -9.58 -15.90
C THR A 75 -23.86 -8.42 -16.60
N LEU A 76 -23.38 -7.18 -16.41
CA LEU A 76 -23.96 -6.00 -17.03
C LEU A 76 -23.95 -6.10 -18.56
N GLY A 77 -22.80 -6.45 -19.15
CA GLY A 77 -22.69 -6.57 -20.60
C GLY A 77 -23.50 -7.74 -21.17
N ILE A 78 -23.63 -8.85 -20.44
CA ILE A 78 -24.50 -9.98 -20.85
C ILE A 78 -25.97 -9.53 -20.86
N VAL A 79 -26.45 -8.88 -19.79
CA VAL A 79 -27.84 -8.41 -19.70
C VAL A 79 -28.16 -7.42 -20.82
N ILE A 80 -27.28 -6.45 -21.09
CA ILE A 80 -27.47 -5.49 -22.18
C ILE A 80 -27.42 -6.20 -23.54
N GLY A 81 -26.50 -7.17 -23.70
CA GLY A 81 -26.37 -7.99 -24.90
C GLY A 81 -27.65 -8.78 -25.19
N ASP A 82 -28.21 -9.44 -24.19
CA ASP A 82 -29.43 -10.23 -24.31
C ASP A 82 -30.65 -9.36 -24.64
N LEU A 83 -30.73 -8.14 -24.08
CA LEU A 83 -31.78 -7.18 -24.41
C LEU A 83 -31.66 -6.67 -25.85
N LEU A 84 -30.46 -6.28 -26.28
CA LEU A 84 -30.21 -5.81 -27.64
C LEU A 84 -30.34 -6.93 -28.66
N TRP A 85 -30.08 -8.18 -28.28
CA TRP A 85 -30.24 -9.34 -29.16
C TRP A 85 -31.67 -9.53 -29.64
N GLN A 86 -32.68 -9.11 -28.86
CA GLN A 86 -34.10 -9.18 -29.22
C GLN A 86 -34.49 -8.18 -30.32
N LEU A 87 -33.65 -7.18 -30.59
CA LEU A 87 -33.88 -6.23 -31.67
C LEU A 87 -33.55 -6.87 -33.03
N PRO A 88 -34.23 -6.44 -34.11
CA PRO A 88 -33.95 -6.92 -35.46
C PRO A 88 -32.45 -6.82 -35.81
N GLU A 89 -31.94 -7.79 -36.57
CA GLU A 89 -30.51 -7.87 -36.95
C GLU A 89 -30.05 -6.76 -37.92
N GLN A 90 -30.97 -5.92 -38.37
CA GLN A 90 -30.68 -4.81 -39.26
C GLN A 90 -29.71 -3.84 -38.57
N HIS A 91 -28.53 -3.65 -39.16
CA HIS A 91 -27.42 -2.81 -38.65
C HIS A 91 -26.66 -3.36 -37.43
N LEU A 92 -26.14 -4.59 -37.54
CA LEU A 92 -25.27 -5.23 -36.53
C LEU A 92 -24.18 -4.32 -35.95
N LEU A 93 -23.48 -3.54 -36.80
CA LEU A 93 -22.43 -2.62 -36.36
C LEU A 93 -22.95 -1.49 -35.48
N LEU A 94 -24.13 -0.95 -35.81
CA LEU A 94 -24.78 0.09 -35.02
C LEU A 94 -25.21 -0.47 -33.66
N ARG A 95 -25.79 -1.68 -33.66
CA ARG A 95 -26.19 -2.39 -32.44
C ARG A 95 -25.00 -2.68 -31.52
N MET A 96 -23.88 -3.13 -32.07
CA MET A 96 -22.65 -3.36 -31.30
C MET A 96 -22.06 -2.06 -30.75
N SER A 97 -21.99 -1.02 -31.58
CA SER A 97 -21.45 0.29 -31.15
C SER A 97 -22.30 0.90 -30.04
N LEU A 98 -23.63 0.88 -30.20
CA LEU A 98 -24.58 1.36 -29.20
C LEU A 98 -24.52 0.53 -27.92
N GLY A 99 -24.50 -0.80 -28.05
CA GLY A 99 -24.41 -1.71 -26.91
C GLY A 99 -23.11 -1.54 -26.13
N ALA A 100 -21.97 -1.44 -26.82
CA ALA A 100 -20.67 -1.19 -26.23
C ALA A 100 -20.66 0.17 -25.52
N PHE A 101 -21.15 1.23 -26.17
CA PHE A 101 -21.26 2.56 -25.57
C PHE A 101 -22.08 2.53 -24.28
N LEU A 102 -23.29 1.96 -24.33
CA LEU A 102 -24.19 1.88 -23.17
C LEU A 102 -23.58 1.05 -22.02
N SER A 103 -22.98 -0.10 -22.36
CA SER A 103 -22.38 -1.00 -21.37
C SER A 103 -21.16 -0.39 -20.70
N ILE A 104 -20.29 0.28 -21.47
CA ILE A 104 -19.11 0.98 -20.95
C ILE A 104 -19.55 2.16 -20.08
N LEU A 105 -20.52 2.95 -20.53
CA LEU A 105 -21.04 4.10 -19.78
C LEU A 105 -21.63 3.67 -18.44
N LEU A 106 -22.53 2.68 -18.45
CA LEU A 106 -23.13 2.15 -17.23
C LEU A 106 -22.08 1.48 -16.33
N GLY A 107 -21.15 0.73 -16.90
CA GLY A 107 -20.06 0.11 -16.15
C GLY A 107 -19.15 1.13 -15.45
N ALA A 108 -18.87 2.27 -16.10
CA ALA A 108 -18.10 3.37 -15.54
C ALA A 108 -18.86 4.08 -14.41
N ILE A 109 -20.19 4.19 -14.50
CA ILE A 109 -21.04 4.75 -13.44
C ILE A 109 -21.08 3.82 -12.22
N ILE A 110 -21.19 2.50 -12.43
CA ILE A 110 -21.35 1.52 -11.35
C ILE A 110 -20.06 1.33 -10.55
N GLY A 111 -18.89 1.37 -11.19
CA GLY A 111 -17.65 0.93 -10.58
C GLY A 111 -16.43 1.79 -10.90
N PRO A 112 -15.64 2.22 -9.88
CA PRO A 112 -14.41 2.98 -10.11
C PRO A 112 -13.26 2.14 -10.68
N ALA A 113 -13.39 0.81 -10.70
CA ALA A 113 -12.36 -0.09 -11.19
C ALA A 113 -12.43 -0.19 -12.72
N PRO A 114 -11.34 0.06 -13.47
CA PRO A 114 -11.34 0.05 -14.93
C PRO A 114 -11.82 -1.27 -15.55
N VAL A 115 -11.68 -2.39 -14.83
CA VAL A 115 -12.14 -3.70 -15.31
C VAL A 115 -13.66 -3.76 -15.53
N VAL A 116 -14.46 -2.97 -14.79
CA VAL A 116 -15.94 -3.00 -14.89
C VAL A 116 -16.40 -2.54 -16.28
N PRO A 117 -16.11 -1.31 -16.73
CA PRO A 117 -16.52 -0.86 -18.06
C PRO A 117 -15.89 -1.68 -19.19
N ILE A 118 -14.62 -2.10 -19.05
CA ILE A 118 -13.95 -2.95 -20.03
C ILE A 118 -14.72 -4.26 -20.22
N GLN A 119 -15.05 -4.95 -19.14
CA GLN A 119 -15.73 -6.23 -19.21
C GLN A 119 -17.19 -6.09 -19.64
N ALA A 120 -17.86 -4.99 -19.28
CA ALA A 120 -19.20 -4.70 -19.78
C ALA A 120 -19.19 -4.55 -21.31
N GLY A 121 -18.29 -3.74 -21.86
CA GLY A 121 -18.14 -3.54 -23.31
C GLY A 121 -17.73 -4.81 -24.06
N VAL A 122 -16.74 -5.55 -23.56
CA VAL A 122 -16.35 -6.84 -24.15
C VAL A 122 -17.51 -7.83 -24.10
N SER A 123 -18.29 -7.83 -23.01
CA SER A 123 -19.33 -8.83 -22.82
C SER A 123 -20.52 -8.64 -23.73
N VAL A 124 -21.02 -7.41 -23.87
CA VAL A 124 -22.12 -7.10 -24.80
C VAL A 124 -21.74 -7.43 -26.23
N ILE A 125 -20.53 -7.11 -26.67
CA ILE A 125 -20.06 -7.42 -28.04
C ILE A 125 -20.09 -8.93 -28.26
N LEU A 126 -19.54 -9.72 -27.34
CA LEU A 126 -19.52 -11.17 -27.49
C LEU A 126 -20.92 -11.79 -27.53
N VAL A 127 -21.87 -11.31 -26.73
CA VAL A 127 -23.27 -11.74 -26.82
C VAL A 127 -23.87 -11.42 -28.19
N LEU A 128 -23.60 -10.21 -28.71
CA LEU A 128 -24.08 -9.77 -30.01
C LEU A 128 -23.37 -10.41 -31.22
N VAL A 129 -22.21 -11.03 -31.04
CA VAL A 129 -21.49 -11.76 -32.10
C VAL A 129 -21.86 -13.25 -32.08
N LEU A 130 -21.86 -13.86 -30.89
CA LEU A 130 -21.93 -15.33 -30.74
C LEU A 130 -23.33 -15.83 -30.38
N GLY A 131 -24.24 -14.92 -30.03
CA GLY A 131 -25.59 -15.23 -29.57
C GLY A 131 -25.69 -15.53 -28.06
N PRO A 132 -26.86 -15.30 -27.44
CA PRO A 132 -27.10 -15.52 -26.00
C PRO A 132 -26.87 -16.96 -25.54
N SER A 133 -27.14 -17.95 -26.39
CA SER A 133 -26.98 -19.37 -26.07
C SER A 133 -25.52 -19.77 -25.83
N MET A 134 -24.57 -19.14 -26.53
CA MET A 134 -23.14 -19.41 -26.39
C MET A 134 -22.42 -18.40 -25.51
N ALA A 135 -22.88 -17.15 -25.47
CA ALA A 135 -22.20 -16.05 -24.79
C ALA A 135 -22.97 -15.44 -23.59
N GLY A 136 -24.16 -15.93 -23.28
CA GLY A 136 -24.97 -15.51 -22.13
C GLY A 136 -24.69 -16.34 -20.87
N GLY A 137 -25.64 -17.14 -20.42
CA GLY A 137 -25.59 -17.85 -19.13
C GLY A 137 -24.39 -18.79 -18.94
N ALA A 138 -24.05 -19.59 -19.96
CA ALA A 138 -22.90 -20.51 -19.93
C ALA A 138 -21.58 -19.77 -19.71
N ARG A 139 -21.45 -18.58 -20.31
CA ARG A 139 -20.30 -17.70 -20.12
C ARG A 139 -20.25 -17.13 -18.71
N LEU A 140 -21.38 -16.73 -18.14
CA LEU A 140 -21.41 -16.21 -16.77
C LEU A 140 -20.97 -17.29 -15.76
N LEU A 141 -21.36 -18.55 -15.99
CA LEU A 141 -20.88 -19.70 -15.21
C LEU A 141 -19.37 -19.87 -15.34
N ASP A 142 -18.83 -19.87 -16.55
CA ASP A 142 -17.38 -19.97 -16.79
C ASP A 142 -16.61 -18.83 -16.09
N VAL A 143 -17.09 -17.60 -16.23
CA VAL A 143 -16.51 -16.43 -15.56
C VAL A 143 -16.54 -16.61 -14.04
N THR A 144 -17.63 -17.12 -13.49
CA THR A 144 -17.76 -17.39 -12.04
C THR A 144 -16.77 -18.45 -11.58
N VAL A 145 -16.59 -19.54 -12.34
CA VAL A 145 -15.60 -20.59 -12.05
C VAL A 145 -14.18 -20.02 -12.08
N GLY A 146 -13.83 -19.28 -13.14
CA GLY A 146 -12.53 -18.64 -13.27
C GLY A 146 -12.23 -17.65 -12.14
N ALA A 147 -13.23 -16.85 -11.75
CA ALA A 147 -13.12 -15.93 -10.62
C ALA A 147 -12.94 -16.68 -9.29
N ALA A 148 -13.69 -17.75 -9.05
CA ALA A 148 -13.56 -18.57 -7.85
C ALA A 148 -12.18 -19.22 -7.73
N VAL A 149 -11.70 -19.86 -8.81
CA VAL A 149 -10.36 -20.48 -8.86
C VAL A 149 -9.27 -19.42 -8.69
N GLY A 150 -9.37 -18.29 -9.39
CA GLY A 150 -8.45 -17.18 -9.26
C GLY A 150 -8.37 -16.65 -7.82
N LEU A 151 -9.51 -16.54 -7.14
CA LEU A 151 -9.56 -16.16 -5.74
C LEU A 151 -8.92 -17.22 -4.83
N ILE A 152 -9.19 -18.51 -5.02
CA ILE A 152 -8.56 -19.58 -4.22
C ILE A 152 -7.03 -19.50 -4.35
N PHE A 153 -6.51 -19.37 -5.56
CA PHE A 153 -5.07 -19.21 -5.79
C PHE A 153 -4.52 -17.93 -5.18
N SER A 154 -5.26 -16.82 -5.27
CA SER A 154 -4.88 -15.58 -4.63
C SER A 154 -4.73 -15.75 -3.11
N GLN A 155 -5.67 -16.49 -2.51
CA GLN A 155 -5.68 -16.76 -1.07
C GLN A 155 -4.58 -17.73 -0.62
N VAL A 156 -4.27 -18.75 -1.42
CA VAL A 156 -3.31 -19.79 -1.04
C VAL A 156 -1.87 -19.44 -1.43
N LEU A 157 -1.64 -19.05 -2.70
CA LEU A 157 -0.30 -18.80 -3.25
C LEU A 157 0.13 -17.32 -3.14
N LEU A 158 -0.80 -16.37 -3.32
CA LEU A 158 -0.44 -14.95 -3.44
C LEU A 158 -0.70 -14.11 -2.20
N THR A 159 -1.16 -14.68 -1.09
CA THR A 159 -1.35 -13.91 0.15
C THR A 159 0.00 -13.38 0.64
N SER A 160 0.30 -12.14 0.25
CA SER A 160 1.40 -11.34 0.79
C SER A 160 1.24 -11.30 2.31
N ASN A 161 2.35 -11.32 3.04
CA ASN A 161 2.29 -11.20 4.48
C ASN A 161 2.08 -9.71 4.80
N PRO A 162 0.85 -9.25 5.12
CA PRO A 162 0.57 -7.83 5.27
C PRO A 162 1.43 -7.18 6.36
N ILE A 163 1.88 -8.00 7.32
CA ILE A 163 2.74 -7.56 8.42
C ILE A 163 4.16 -7.26 7.93
N LYS A 164 4.69 -8.06 6.98
CA LYS A 164 5.99 -7.78 6.35
C LYS A 164 5.96 -6.51 5.52
N ASP A 165 4.86 -6.27 4.81
CA ASP A 165 4.69 -5.08 3.98
C ASP A 165 4.56 -3.82 4.85
N MET A 166 3.81 -3.89 5.96
CA MET A 166 3.76 -2.84 6.98
C MET A 166 5.13 -2.57 7.62
N GLY A 167 5.84 -3.61 8.06
CA GLY A 167 7.17 -3.48 8.68
C GLY A 167 8.18 -2.83 7.73
N ARG A 168 8.17 -3.22 6.45
CA ARG A 168 8.99 -2.59 5.41
C ARG A 168 8.65 -1.11 5.23
N ALA A 169 7.36 -0.76 5.15
CA ALA A 169 6.93 0.62 4.99
C ALA A 169 7.32 1.48 6.22
N ALA A 170 7.18 0.94 7.43
CA ALA A 170 7.58 1.60 8.67
C ALA A 170 9.10 1.83 8.73
N SER A 171 9.89 0.82 8.35
CA SER A 171 11.36 0.94 8.24
C SER A 171 11.78 2.05 7.28
N ILE A 172 11.15 2.14 6.10
CA ILE A 172 11.44 3.18 5.11
C ILE A 172 11.10 4.57 5.68
N PHE A 173 9.92 4.72 6.29
CA PHE A 173 9.48 5.97 6.90
C PHE A 173 10.45 6.45 7.99
N LEU A 174 10.79 5.58 8.95
CA LEU A 174 11.70 5.93 10.04
C LEU A 174 13.12 6.24 9.55
N LYS A 175 13.62 5.54 8.52
CA LYS A 175 14.90 5.86 7.87
C LYS A 175 14.90 7.24 7.21
N GLN A 176 13.81 7.61 6.54
CA GLN A 176 13.69 8.93 5.94
C GLN A 176 13.67 10.04 7.00
N LEU A 177 12.96 9.83 8.11
CA LEU A 177 12.97 10.75 9.24
C LEU A 177 14.38 10.88 9.85
N ALA A 178 15.05 9.77 10.14
CA ALA A 178 16.41 9.76 10.68
C ALA A 178 17.37 10.54 9.76
N ASN A 179 17.34 10.25 8.46
CA ASN A 179 18.20 10.95 7.50
C ASN A 179 17.91 12.46 7.44
N GLY A 180 16.63 12.87 7.44
CA GLY A 180 16.27 14.28 7.43
C GLY A 180 16.67 15.02 8.71
N LEU A 181 16.46 14.38 9.88
CA LEU A 181 16.87 14.90 11.19
C LEU A 181 18.40 15.00 11.34
N ASP A 182 19.15 14.05 10.79
CA ASP A 182 20.62 14.10 10.77
C ASP A 182 21.13 15.25 9.90
N LEU A 183 20.56 15.42 8.71
CA LEU A 183 20.95 16.48 7.77
C LEU A 183 20.66 17.86 8.33
N ILE A 184 19.49 18.08 8.94
CA ILE A 184 19.16 19.38 9.55
C ILE A 184 20.08 19.67 10.73
N LEU A 185 20.34 18.68 11.59
CA LEU A 185 21.25 18.84 12.72
C LEU A 185 22.66 19.20 12.27
N LYS A 186 23.21 18.51 11.25
CA LYS A 186 24.53 18.82 10.68
C LYS A 186 24.58 20.20 10.03
N ALA A 187 23.54 20.60 9.31
CA ALA A 187 23.47 21.92 8.70
C ALA A 187 23.44 23.05 9.74
N CYS A 188 22.64 22.87 10.81
CA CYS A 188 22.56 23.76 11.96
C CYS A 188 23.90 23.86 12.71
N GLN A 189 24.60 22.75 12.93
CA GLN A 189 25.93 22.73 13.55
C GLN A 189 26.99 23.46 12.71
N GLN A 190 26.89 23.38 11.38
CA GLN A 190 27.77 24.08 10.45
C GLN A 190 27.31 25.52 10.16
N GLN A 191 26.17 25.95 10.73
CA GLN A 191 25.55 27.26 10.49
C GLN A 191 25.29 27.58 9.00
N LYS A 192 24.99 26.55 8.20
CA LYS A 192 24.70 26.71 6.77
C LYS A 192 23.20 26.80 6.54
N ALA A 193 22.67 28.02 6.46
CA ALA A 193 21.23 28.27 6.28
C ALA A 193 20.66 27.56 5.04
N ASP A 194 21.32 27.69 3.88
CA ASP A 194 20.86 27.06 2.62
C ASP A 194 20.81 25.53 2.73
N ALA A 195 21.78 24.94 3.44
CA ALA A 195 21.81 23.49 3.68
C ALA A 195 20.71 23.05 4.64
N ALA A 196 20.37 23.88 5.64
CA ALA A 196 19.30 23.62 6.59
C ALA A 196 17.92 23.70 5.91
N GLU A 197 17.70 24.69 5.06
CA GLU A 197 16.46 24.79 4.26
C GLU A 197 16.31 23.61 3.29
N THR A 198 17.40 23.21 2.63
CA THR A 198 17.41 22.01 1.78
C THR A 198 17.09 20.74 2.57
N ALA A 199 17.65 20.59 3.78
CA ALA A 199 17.38 19.45 4.65
C ALA A 199 15.93 19.41 5.14
N LEU A 200 15.32 20.56 5.46
CA LEU A 200 13.90 20.67 5.78
C LEU A 200 13.02 20.24 4.61
N GLY A 201 13.35 20.69 3.39
CA GLY A 201 12.68 20.24 2.18
C GLY A 201 12.74 18.72 2.02
N GLN A 202 13.91 18.11 2.23
CA GLN A 202 14.07 16.65 2.19
C GLN A 202 13.28 15.92 3.28
N LEU A 203 13.23 16.46 4.51
CA LEU A 203 12.42 15.89 5.59
C LEU A 203 10.93 15.95 5.27
N SER A 204 10.46 17.02 4.63
CA SER A 204 9.05 17.15 4.20
C SER A 204 8.62 16.07 3.20
N LEU A 205 9.55 15.55 2.38
CA LEU A 205 9.29 14.45 1.46
C LEU A 205 8.99 13.13 2.17
N ALA A 206 9.30 13.00 3.47
CA ALA A 206 8.89 11.86 4.27
C ALA A 206 7.36 11.71 4.39
N HIS A 207 6.58 12.72 3.96
CA HIS A 207 5.14 12.57 3.79
C HIS A 207 4.76 11.45 2.80
N GLU A 208 5.55 11.21 1.74
CA GLU A 208 5.29 10.13 0.77
C GLU A 208 5.45 8.74 1.41
N SER A 209 6.49 8.55 2.23
CA SER A 209 6.68 7.28 2.94
C SER A 209 5.65 7.09 4.05
N LEU A 210 5.19 8.17 4.69
CA LEU A 210 4.05 8.14 5.59
C LEU A 210 2.77 7.70 4.85
N ALA A 211 2.49 8.26 3.68
CA ALA A 211 1.34 7.85 2.86
C ALA A 211 1.42 6.37 2.45
N ALA A 212 2.62 5.89 2.08
CA ALA A 212 2.87 4.48 1.78
C ALA A 212 2.66 3.57 3.01
N LEU A 213 3.12 3.99 4.19
CA LEU A 213 2.87 3.28 5.46
C LEU A 213 1.37 3.21 5.77
N ARG A 214 0.63 4.31 5.62
CA ARG A 214 -0.82 4.33 5.82
C ARG A 214 -1.56 3.45 4.82
N ALA A 215 -1.12 3.43 3.56
CA ALA A 215 -1.65 2.52 2.55
C ALA A 215 -1.39 1.05 2.92
N ALA A 216 -0.20 0.71 3.43
CA ALA A 216 0.14 -0.64 3.90
C ALA A 216 -0.72 -1.04 5.12
N VAL A 217 -0.91 -0.13 6.07
CA VAL A 217 -1.82 -0.28 7.23
C VAL A 217 -3.26 -0.53 6.79
N GLY A 218 -3.77 0.25 5.83
CA GLY A 218 -5.12 0.07 5.27
C GLY A 218 -5.29 -1.25 4.53
N GLN A 219 -4.29 -1.66 3.76
CA GLN A 219 -4.27 -2.96 3.08
C GLN A 219 -4.27 -4.12 4.06
N ALA A 220 -3.46 -4.04 5.13
CA ALA A 220 -3.49 -5.00 6.21
C ALA A 220 -4.90 -5.08 6.82
N HIS A 221 -5.49 -3.95 7.22
CA HIS A 221 -6.83 -3.92 7.79
C HIS A 221 -7.90 -4.55 6.86
N SER A 222 -7.80 -4.33 5.55
CA SER A 222 -8.70 -4.95 4.58
C SER A 222 -8.49 -6.47 4.45
N SER A 223 -7.24 -6.93 4.58
CA SER A 223 -6.86 -8.35 4.54
C SER A 223 -7.46 -9.13 5.70
N ARG A 224 -7.69 -8.51 6.87
CA ARG A 224 -8.38 -9.12 8.02
C ARG A 224 -9.72 -9.76 7.62
N ARG A 225 -10.48 -9.11 6.74
CA ARG A 225 -11.86 -9.52 6.40
C ARG A 225 -11.90 -10.55 5.28
N TRP A 226 -10.90 -10.49 4.38
CA TRP A 226 -10.96 -11.11 3.07
C TRP A 226 -9.84 -12.10 2.77
N SER A 227 -8.84 -12.25 3.65
CA SER A 227 -7.84 -13.32 3.50
C SER A 227 -7.83 -14.34 4.62
N LEU A 228 -7.57 -15.61 4.29
CA LEU A 228 -7.48 -16.70 5.28
C LEU A 228 -6.42 -16.38 6.35
N ARG A 229 -5.23 -15.95 5.93
CA ARG A 229 -4.15 -15.52 6.86
C ARG A 229 -4.50 -14.24 7.62
N GLY A 230 -5.30 -13.35 7.03
CA GLY A 230 -5.79 -12.13 7.69
C GLY A 230 -6.86 -12.41 8.75
N ARG A 231 -7.75 -13.38 8.50
CA ARG A 231 -8.75 -13.85 9.48
C ARG A 231 -8.09 -14.56 10.66
N LEU A 232 -7.07 -15.39 10.40
CA LEU A 232 -6.30 -16.07 11.45
C LEU A 232 -5.52 -15.07 12.35
N ASN A 233 -5.13 -13.91 11.82
CA ASN A 233 -4.42 -12.87 12.55
C ASN A 233 -5.28 -11.63 12.81
N ALA A 234 -6.61 -11.77 12.81
CA ALA A 234 -7.54 -10.65 12.78
C ALA A 234 -7.39 -9.70 13.97
N GLU A 235 -7.38 -10.22 15.20
CA GLU A 235 -7.20 -9.43 16.42
C GLU A 235 -5.83 -8.73 16.45
N ARG A 236 -4.79 -9.43 15.99
CA ARG A 236 -3.41 -8.91 15.90
C ARG A 236 -3.30 -7.69 15.00
N LEU A 237 -3.96 -7.75 13.84
CA LEU A 237 -3.94 -6.68 12.84
C LEU A 237 -4.70 -5.44 13.32
N ALA A 238 -5.79 -5.61 14.08
CA ALA A 238 -6.62 -4.51 14.57
C ALA A 238 -5.90 -3.63 15.60
N PHE A 239 -5.11 -4.23 16.49
CA PHE A 239 -4.33 -3.51 17.49
C PHE A 239 -3.19 -2.70 16.88
N VAL A 240 -2.43 -3.32 15.97
CA VAL A 240 -1.28 -2.69 15.30
C VAL A 240 -1.72 -1.58 14.34
N THR A 241 -2.76 -1.80 13.52
CA THR A 241 -3.17 -0.82 12.51
C THR A 241 -3.70 0.49 13.11
N ARG A 242 -4.50 0.42 14.18
CA ARG A 242 -4.99 1.63 14.88
C ARG A 242 -3.86 2.44 15.53
N ARG A 243 -2.85 1.76 16.08
CA ARG A 243 -1.67 2.41 16.68
C ARG A 243 -0.88 3.15 15.62
N TYR A 244 -0.50 2.46 14.55
CA TYR A 244 0.34 3.05 13.50
C TYR A 244 -0.32 4.24 12.79
N ASP A 245 -1.63 4.19 12.52
CA ASP A 245 -2.31 5.28 11.83
C ASP A 245 -2.30 6.60 12.63
N ARG A 246 -2.49 6.52 13.96
CA ARG A 246 -2.47 7.70 14.84
C ARG A 246 -1.06 8.18 15.16
N HIS A 247 -0.15 7.27 15.48
CA HIS A 247 1.18 7.64 16.00
C HIS A 247 2.18 7.98 14.89
N ALA A 248 2.09 7.38 13.69
CA ALA A 248 3.00 7.71 12.59
C ALA A 248 2.82 9.17 12.11
N VAL A 249 1.58 9.66 12.06
CA VAL A 249 1.28 11.06 11.74
C VAL A 249 1.85 12.00 12.80
N ARG A 250 1.73 11.64 14.08
CA ARG A 250 2.30 12.41 15.18
C ARG A 250 3.82 12.48 15.10
N VAL A 251 4.49 11.34 14.89
CA VAL A 251 5.95 11.25 14.74
C VAL A 251 6.43 12.13 13.58
N TYR A 252 5.76 12.08 12.43
CA TYR A 252 6.08 12.94 11.29
C TYR A 252 5.94 14.43 11.64
N ALA A 253 4.81 14.82 12.23
CA ALA A 253 4.54 16.21 12.59
C ALA A 253 5.55 16.75 13.61
N THR A 254 5.85 15.99 14.67
CA THR A 254 6.82 16.40 15.70
C THR A 254 8.25 16.43 15.17
N ALA A 255 8.62 15.55 14.23
CA ALA A 255 9.93 15.60 13.58
C ALA A 255 10.10 16.85 12.71
N LEU A 256 9.03 17.24 11.98
CA LEU A 256 9.04 18.47 11.19
C LEU A 256 9.14 19.72 12.09
N LEU A 257 8.34 19.77 13.16
CA LEU A 257 8.39 20.87 14.14
C LEU A 257 9.76 20.97 14.82
N LEU A 258 10.36 19.84 15.19
CA LEU A 258 11.72 19.80 15.73
C LEU A 258 12.72 20.39 14.73
N ALA A 259 12.72 19.92 13.49
CA ALA A 259 13.63 20.40 12.45
C ALA A 259 13.44 21.90 12.17
N GLU A 260 12.20 22.37 12.12
CA GLU A 260 11.88 23.78 11.87
C GLU A 260 12.29 24.67 13.04
N SER A 261 12.01 24.25 14.27
CA SER A 261 12.47 24.97 15.47
C SER A 261 13.99 25.01 15.57
N LEU A 262 14.68 23.93 15.19
CA LEU A 262 16.15 23.88 15.16
C LEU A 262 16.71 24.89 14.17
N ASN A 263 16.17 24.92 12.94
CA ASN A 263 16.59 25.88 11.92
C ASN A 263 16.34 27.33 12.34
N ARG A 264 15.13 27.62 12.86
CA ARG A 264 14.75 28.95 13.35
C ARG A 264 15.64 29.41 14.50
N ALA A 265 15.92 28.53 15.47
CA ALA A 265 16.79 28.83 16.60
C ALA A 265 18.21 29.15 16.14
N THR A 266 18.79 28.35 15.22
CA THR A 266 20.11 28.66 14.65
C THR A 266 20.15 29.96 13.86
N ALA A 267 19.10 30.25 13.08
CA ALA A 267 19.03 31.47 12.29
C ALA A 267 18.90 32.73 13.15
N HIS A 268 18.09 32.66 14.23
CA HIS A 268 17.86 33.78 15.14
C HIS A 268 19.07 34.06 16.03
N THR A 269 19.61 33.01 16.67
CA THR A 269 20.74 33.14 17.61
C THR A 269 22.08 33.34 16.91
N ARG A 270 22.18 32.95 15.63
CA ARG A 270 23.44 32.88 14.86
C ARG A 270 24.52 32.06 15.57
N MET A 271 24.11 31.11 16.39
CA MET A 271 24.96 30.20 17.16
C MET A 271 24.63 28.75 16.78
N PRO A 272 25.62 27.83 16.83
CA PRO A 272 25.33 26.41 16.67
C PRO A 272 24.46 25.92 17.84
N PRO A 273 23.73 24.80 17.68
CA PRO A 273 22.96 24.22 18.76
C PRO A 273 23.86 23.89 19.95
N PRO A 274 23.44 24.23 21.19
CA PRO A 274 24.14 23.83 22.42
C PRO A 274 24.38 22.33 22.44
N ALA A 275 25.50 21.89 23.03
CA ALA A 275 25.92 20.49 23.03
C ALA A 275 24.81 19.56 23.53
N ALA A 276 24.14 19.92 24.65
CA ALA A 276 23.04 19.12 25.20
C ALA A 276 21.86 18.93 24.22
N ILE A 277 21.47 19.97 23.47
CA ILE A 277 20.41 19.88 22.46
C ILE A 277 20.89 19.07 21.25
N ALA A 278 22.12 19.32 20.80
CA ALA A 278 22.68 18.61 19.67
C ALA A 278 22.78 17.10 19.95
N ASP A 279 23.21 16.72 21.14
CA ASP A 279 23.33 15.32 21.57
C ASP A 279 21.96 14.66 21.72
N TYR A 280 20.97 15.38 22.26
CA TYR A 280 19.60 14.87 22.36
C TYR A 280 18.94 14.65 20.98
N CYS A 281 19.10 15.60 20.06
CA CYS A 281 18.64 15.46 18.67
C CYS A 281 19.37 14.31 17.95
N ARG A 282 20.67 14.13 18.21
CA ARG A 282 21.46 13.02 17.66
C ARG A 282 20.97 11.68 18.19
N TRP A 283 20.67 11.60 19.48
CA TRP A 283 20.07 10.40 20.08
C TRP A 283 18.70 10.08 19.48
N LEU A 284 17.81 11.06 19.30
CA LEU A 284 16.51 10.85 18.61
C LEU A 284 16.68 10.33 17.19
N THR A 285 17.68 10.85 16.48
CA THR A 285 18.03 10.43 15.12
C THR A 285 18.49 8.97 15.10
N HIS A 286 19.38 8.59 16.01
CA HIS A 286 19.82 7.20 16.18
C HIS A 286 18.65 6.29 16.56
N ALA A 287 17.80 6.71 17.50
CA ALA A 287 16.62 5.94 17.89
C ALA A 287 15.69 5.69 16.70
N CYS A 288 15.45 6.68 15.82
CA CYS A 288 14.67 6.48 14.58
C CYS A 288 15.33 5.42 13.67
N LEU A 289 16.65 5.47 13.51
CA LEU A 289 17.40 4.55 12.66
C LEU A 289 17.44 3.13 13.24
N ASP A 290 17.64 2.99 14.54
CA ASP A 290 17.67 1.71 15.25
C ASP A 290 16.31 1.05 15.20
N LEU A 291 15.25 1.81 15.48
CA LEU A 291 13.89 1.36 15.25
C LEU A 291 13.75 0.91 13.79
N ALA A 292 14.11 1.72 12.79
CA ALA A 292 13.98 1.33 11.39
C ALA A 292 14.71 0.01 11.01
N ASN A 293 15.72 -0.42 11.77
CA ASN A 293 16.45 -1.66 11.54
C ASN A 293 15.92 -2.84 12.35
N GLN A 294 15.12 -2.60 13.39
CA GLN A 294 14.52 -3.67 14.19
C GLN A 294 13.43 -4.41 13.38
N PRO A 295 13.50 -5.75 13.28
CA PRO A 295 12.47 -6.55 12.60
C PRO A 295 11.11 -6.51 13.33
N THR A 296 11.09 -6.05 14.58
CA THR A 296 9.94 -5.99 15.50
C THR A 296 9.31 -4.61 15.62
N VAL A 297 9.71 -3.61 14.81
CA VAL A 297 9.05 -2.28 14.76
C VAL A 297 7.54 -2.45 14.74
N VAL A 298 7.07 -3.35 13.88
CA VAL A 298 5.72 -3.89 13.92
C VAL A 298 5.79 -5.22 14.66
N ALA A 299 5.59 -5.22 15.98
CA ALA A 299 5.64 -6.45 16.79
C ALA A 299 4.71 -7.53 16.21
N LEU A 300 5.25 -8.73 15.95
CA LEU A 300 4.57 -9.78 15.18
C LEU A 300 3.80 -10.75 16.10
N LYS A 301 4.17 -10.82 17.40
CA LYS A 301 3.56 -11.65 18.46
C LYS A 301 3.41 -10.88 19.78
N ALA A 302 2.51 -11.35 20.65
CA ALA A 302 2.35 -10.81 22.01
C ALA A 302 3.59 -11.01 22.90
N ASP A 303 4.38 -12.06 22.60
CA ASP A 303 5.63 -12.40 23.28
C ASP A 303 6.87 -11.93 22.50
N ASP A 304 6.71 -11.28 21.34
CA ASP A 304 7.86 -10.71 20.66
C ASP A 304 8.38 -9.54 21.50
N PRO A 305 9.71 -9.41 21.67
CA PRO A 305 10.27 -8.25 22.35
C PRO A 305 9.79 -6.99 21.63
N LEU A 306 9.11 -6.12 22.38
CA LEU A 306 8.71 -4.80 21.91
C LEU A 306 9.98 -4.08 21.44
N ALA A 307 9.85 -3.28 20.39
CA ALA A 307 10.93 -2.42 19.97
C ALA A 307 11.33 -1.53 21.16
N THR A 308 12.61 -1.53 21.51
CA THR A 308 13.15 -0.72 22.61
C THR A 308 13.92 0.45 22.03
N MET A 309 13.83 1.58 22.73
CA MET A 309 14.73 2.71 22.57
C MET A 309 15.70 2.69 23.74
N ASP A 310 16.96 2.99 23.49
CA ASP A 310 17.97 3.10 24.56
C ASP A 310 17.59 4.19 25.56
N SER A 311 18.22 4.20 26.74
CA SER A 311 18.03 5.30 27.69
C SER A 311 18.50 6.62 27.09
N CYS A 312 17.66 7.66 27.20
CA CYS A 312 18.00 9.01 26.75
C CYS A 312 19.27 9.49 27.49
N PRO A 313 20.27 10.07 26.81
CA PRO A 313 21.35 10.78 27.49
C PRO A 313 20.70 11.87 28.35
N ALA A 314 21.08 11.95 29.63
CA ALA A 314 20.39 12.78 30.62
C ALA A 314 20.02 14.16 30.06
N SER A 315 18.75 14.54 30.23
CA SER A 315 18.23 15.89 29.92
C SER A 315 19.20 16.94 30.46
N PRO A 316 19.44 18.07 29.75
CA PRO A 316 20.34 19.12 30.21
C PRO A 316 20.13 19.38 31.71
N ALA A 317 21.22 19.34 32.48
CA ALA A 317 21.16 19.56 33.91
C ALA A 317 20.43 20.90 34.19
N PRO A 318 19.59 21.00 35.23
CA PRO A 318 18.75 22.17 35.51
C PRO A 318 19.50 23.50 35.73
N THR A 319 20.84 23.49 35.65
CA THR A 319 21.75 24.62 35.83
C THR A 319 22.07 25.41 34.56
N GLU A 320 21.78 24.93 33.35
CA GLU A 320 21.90 25.74 32.12
C GLU A 320 20.56 26.39 31.75
N VAL A 321 20.43 27.70 31.99
CA VAL A 321 19.27 28.47 31.52
C VAL A 321 19.36 28.57 29.99
N LEU A 322 18.61 27.71 29.29
CA LEU A 322 18.48 27.74 27.84
C LEU A 322 17.77 29.03 27.41
N GLN A 323 18.25 29.66 26.33
CA GLN A 323 17.54 30.77 25.68
C GLN A 323 16.16 30.28 25.18
N PRO A 324 15.14 31.16 25.08
CA PRO A 324 13.78 30.77 24.74
C PRO A 324 13.68 30.03 23.40
N GLU A 325 14.54 30.35 22.42
CA GLU A 325 14.59 29.67 21.13
C GLU A 325 15.01 28.20 21.27
N TRP A 326 15.99 27.93 22.12
CA TRP A 326 16.52 26.60 22.40
C TRP A 326 15.59 25.77 23.30
N LEU A 327 14.80 26.43 24.15
CA LEU A 327 13.75 25.78 24.95
C LEU A 327 12.67 25.15 24.04
N LEU A 328 12.21 25.87 23.01
CA LEU A 328 11.23 25.35 22.05
C LEU A 328 11.76 24.11 21.30
N VAL A 329 13.05 24.11 20.93
CA VAL A 329 13.69 22.95 20.30
C VAL A 329 13.67 21.75 21.25
N HIS A 330 13.99 21.96 22.53
CA HIS A 330 13.96 20.92 23.53
C HIS A 330 12.54 20.36 23.74
N GLU A 331 11.52 21.21 23.80
CA GLU A 331 10.11 20.77 23.91
C GLU A 331 9.67 19.94 22.71
N ASN A 332 10.01 20.36 21.48
CA ASN A 332 9.70 19.59 20.27
C ASN A 332 10.44 18.26 20.22
N ALA A 333 11.68 18.21 20.72
CA ALA A 333 12.44 16.98 20.85
C ALA A 333 11.78 16.00 21.84
N GLN A 334 11.32 16.49 23.01
CA GLN A 334 10.53 15.69 23.95
C GLN A 334 9.21 15.20 23.36
N GLN A 335 8.52 16.02 22.56
CA GLN A 335 7.30 15.60 21.87
C GLN A 335 7.57 14.49 20.87
N LEU A 336 8.68 14.57 20.11
CA LEU A 336 9.10 13.51 19.20
C LEU A 336 9.44 12.22 19.96
N GLU A 337 10.15 12.31 21.08
CA GLU A 337 10.44 11.14 21.95
C GLU A 337 9.16 10.44 22.39
N ARG A 338 8.19 11.20 22.93
CA ARG A 338 6.90 10.65 23.37
C ARG A 338 6.14 10.03 22.19
N ALA A 339 6.18 10.65 21.01
CA ALA A 339 5.54 10.12 19.81
C ALA A 339 6.18 8.80 19.36
N LEU A 340 7.51 8.68 19.40
CA LEU A 340 8.25 7.45 19.09
C LEU A 340 7.95 6.33 20.11
N ARG A 341 7.96 6.65 21.40
CA ARG A 341 7.59 5.70 22.47
C ARG A 341 6.15 5.19 22.33
N ALA A 342 5.22 6.07 21.98
CA ALA A 342 3.84 5.70 21.72
C ALA A 342 3.67 4.87 20.43
N LEU A 343 4.53 5.07 19.43
CA LEU A 343 4.55 4.26 18.19
C LEU A 343 4.94 2.81 18.48
N ILE A 344 5.97 2.59 19.32
CA ILE A 344 6.48 1.26 19.69
C ILE A 344 5.66 0.57 20.80
N GLY A 345 4.89 1.36 21.57
CA GLY A 345 4.02 0.86 22.64
C GLY A 345 4.78 0.48 23.90
N SER A 346 5.82 1.24 24.28
CA SER A 346 6.47 1.08 25.58
C SER A 346 5.41 1.19 26.69
N ARG A 347 5.44 0.29 27.67
CA ARG A 347 4.52 0.26 28.83
C ARG A 347 4.54 1.55 29.67
N ASP A 348 5.46 2.47 29.40
CA ASP A 348 5.68 3.71 30.14
C ASP A 348 5.06 4.97 29.47
N ALA A 349 4.06 4.81 28.60
CA ALA A 349 3.38 5.91 27.90
C ALA A 349 2.00 6.23 28.48
#